data_AF-A0A521J4H8-F1
#
_entry.id   AF-A0A521J4H8-F1
#
_cell.length_a   1.000
_cell.length_b   1.000
_cell.length_c   1.000
_cell.angle_alpha   90.00
_cell.angle_beta   90.00
_cell.angle_gamma   90.00
#
_symmetry.space_group_name_H-M   'P 1'
#
loop_
_entity.id
_entity.type
_entity.pdbx_description
1 polymer ?
#
loop_
_entity_poly.entity_id
_entity_poly.type
_entity_poly.pdbx_seq_one_letter_code
_entity_poly.pdbx_strand_id
1 'polypeptide(L)'
;MNFTMGNTLTREKKRRLQEKDKGIIDFFKIQNHMFPDLIKRLGTVLDPRHQSYTIYDTDTLLYLVILKNIFSLHTMREMNDWFYDGNCHINLEKFTGKKLPDIPHYDTINDFLEVLSPDELDEIRVEMIKQLIRSKNFYPARLPGGQWILIMDGTGLHHFEERHCENCLVREIIDKEGKKKKVYSHHVLEAKLVLADNIIISLGTEFIENEKEDISKQDCEINAAKRLMER
;
A
#
# COMPACT_ATOMS: atom_id res chain seq x y z
N MET A 1 -42.99 -7.37 8.82
CA MET A 1 -42.32 -6.07 8.61
C MET A 1 -41.40 -5.83 9.80
N ASN A 2 -40.13 -6.18 9.70
CA ASN A 2 -39.14 -5.83 10.73
C ASN A 2 -38.36 -4.62 10.24
N PHE A 3 -38.61 -3.48 10.85
CA PHE A 3 -37.86 -2.25 10.63
C PHE A 3 -36.43 -2.44 11.15
N THR A 4 -35.46 -2.43 10.25
CA THR A 4 -34.05 -2.18 10.57
C THR A 4 -33.93 -0.78 11.15
N MET A 5 -33.77 -0.65 12.47
CA MET A 5 -33.34 0.60 13.10
C MET A 5 -31.92 0.91 12.59
N GLY A 6 -31.82 1.91 11.72
CA GLY A 6 -30.53 2.48 11.33
C GLY A 6 -29.81 2.98 12.58
N ASN A 7 -28.63 2.42 12.84
CA ASN A 7 -27.77 2.77 13.97
C ASN A 7 -27.08 4.12 13.70
N THR A 8 -27.85 5.20 13.58
CA THR A 8 -27.34 6.52 13.24
C THR A 8 -26.94 7.26 14.51
N LEU A 9 -25.63 7.36 14.75
CA LEU A 9 -25.05 8.11 15.87
C LEU A 9 -25.49 9.59 15.84
N THR A 10 -26.11 10.06 16.92
CA THR A 10 -26.49 11.47 17.09
C THR A 10 -25.25 12.37 17.18
N ARG A 11 -25.35 13.64 16.74
CA ARG A 11 -24.24 14.61 16.77
C ARG A 11 -23.62 14.76 18.16
N GLU A 12 -24.45 14.74 19.21
CA GLU A 12 -23.99 14.81 20.60
C GLU A 12 -23.21 13.56 21.03
N LYS A 13 -23.66 12.35 20.64
CA LYS A 13 -22.90 11.12 20.89
C LYS A 13 -21.58 11.10 20.12
N LYS A 14 -21.56 11.57 18.86
CA LYS A 14 -20.31 11.72 18.09
C LYS A 14 -19.32 12.65 18.81
N ARG A 15 -19.79 13.79 19.32
CA ARG A 15 -18.92 14.73 20.04
C ARG A 15 -18.34 14.15 21.32
N ARG A 16 -19.14 13.45 22.13
CA ARG A 16 -18.66 12.76 23.35
C ARG A 16 -17.67 11.62 23.06
N LEU A 17 -17.79 10.96 21.90
CA LEU A 17 -16.83 9.95 21.45
C LEU A 17 -15.51 10.62 20.99
N GLN A 18 -15.59 11.71 20.23
CA GLN A 18 -14.43 12.51 19.80
C GLN A 18 -13.66 13.11 20.98
N GLU A 19 -14.34 13.60 22.02
CA GLU A 19 -13.70 14.12 23.25
C GLU A 19 -12.90 13.06 24.02
N LYS A 20 -13.21 11.77 23.81
CA LYS A 20 -12.48 10.63 24.39
C LYS A 20 -11.55 9.96 23.40
N ASP A 21 -11.51 10.43 22.15
CA ASP A 21 -10.80 9.78 21.07
C ASP A 21 -9.29 9.93 21.28
N LYS A 22 -8.66 8.80 21.59
CA LYS A 22 -7.22 8.64 21.68
C LYS A 22 -6.70 7.87 20.46
N GLY A 23 -7.43 7.89 19.33
CA GLY A 23 -7.17 7.07 18.16
C GLY A 23 -5.72 7.06 17.70
N ILE A 24 -5.08 8.24 17.64
CA ILE A 24 -3.65 8.32 17.27
C ILE A 24 -2.72 7.70 18.32
N ILE A 25 -3.04 7.81 19.60
CA ILE A 25 -2.26 7.23 20.70
C ILE A 25 -2.41 5.71 20.69
N ASP A 26 -3.63 5.21 20.49
CA ASP A 26 -3.89 3.77 20.46
C ASP A 26 -3.32 3.13 19.19
N PHE A 27 -3.40 3.82 18.04
CA PHE A 27 -2.67 3.45 16.83
C PHE A 27 -1.17 3.31 17.12
N PHE A 28 -0.55 4.32 17.74
CA PHE A 28 0.88 4.29 18.03
C PHE A 28 1.28 3.17 19.00
N LYS A 29 0.45 2.89 20.01
CA LYS A 29 0.67 1.73 20.90
C LYS A 29 0.64 0.42 20.12
N ILE A 30 -0.32 0.26 19.21
CA ILE A 30 -0.42 -0.94 18.38
C ILE A 30 0.76 -1.02 17.42
N GLN A 31 1.12 0.08 16.76
CA GLN A 31 2.28 0.16 15.88
C GLN A 31 3.55 -0.25 16.63
N ASN A 32 3.83 0.33 17.80
CA ASN A 32 5.05 -0.01 18.54
C ASN A 32 5.03 -1.42 19.10
N HIS A 33 3.86 -1.96 19.44
CA HIS A 33 3.73 -3.33 19.88
C HIS A 33 4.01 -4.32 18.72
N MET A 34 3.48 -4.03 17.54
CA MET A 34 3.54 -4.93 16.38
C MET A 34 4.81 -4.72 15.55
N PHE A 35 5.32 -3.50 15.47
CA PHE A 35 6.43 -3.02 14.63
C PHE A 35 7.26 -1.93 15.37
N PRO A 36 7.92 -2.28 16.49
CA PRO A 36 8.67 -1.32 17.32
C PRO A 36 9.77 -0.56 16.56
N ASP A 37 10.36 -1.18 15.54
CA ASP A 37 11.45 -0.59 14.74
C ASP A 37 10.96 0.02 13.42
N LEU A 38 9.65 0.22 13.22
CA LEU A 38 9.10 0.70 11.94
C LEU A 38 9.78 1.98 11.46
N ILE A 39 9.78 3.03 12.28
CA ILE A 39 10.37 4.33 11.93
C ILE A 39 11.86 4.19 11.59
N LYS A 40 12.59 3.44 12.42
CA LYS A 40 14.02 3.18 12.20
C LYS A 40 14.24 2.51 10.85
N ARG A 41 13.40 1.53 10.49
CA ARG A 41 13.48 0.82 9.21
C ARG A 41 13.13 1.72 8.02
N LEU A 42 12.13 2.58 8.14
CA LEU A 42 11.85 3.58 7.10
C LEU A 42 13.07 4.48 6.86
N GLY A 43 13.86 4.75 7.91
CA GLY A 43 15.08 5.54 7.84
C GLY A 43 16.30 4.81 7.27
N THR A 44 16.23 3.48 7.08
CA THR A 44 17.32 2.71 6.42
C THR A 44 17.16 2.61 4.92
N VAL A 45 16.03 3.08 4.38
CA VAL A 45 15.78 3.12 2.94
C VAL A 45 16.86 3.95 2.26
N LEU A 46 17.43 3.42 1.17
CA LEU A 46 18.40 4.13 0.36
C LEU A 46 17.75 5.37 -0.23
N ASP A 47 18.25 6.55 0.15
CA ASP A 47 17.78 7.82 -0.40
C ASP A 47 18.48 8.10 -1.74
N PRO A 48 17.79 8.00 -2.88
CA PRO A 48 18.37 8.26 -4.20
C PRO A 48 18.62 9.75 -4.44
N ARG A 49 18.11 10.64 -3.59
CA ARG A 49 18.26 12.09 -3.76
C ARG A 49 19.65 12.55 -3.37
N HIS A 50 20.06 13.67 -3.96
CA HIS A 50 21.34 14.29 -3.65
C HIS A 50 21.30 14.94 -2.25
N GLN A 51 22.03 14.34 -1.30
CA GLN A 51 21.96 14.67 0.13
C GLN A 51 22.26 16.14 0.49
N SER A 52 23.04 16.85 -0.34
CA SER A 52 23.30 18.29 -0.10
C SER A 52 22.09 19.20 -0.37
N TYR A 53 21.02 18.69 -0.99
CA TYR A 53 19.82 19.45 -1.33
C TYR A 53 18.58 18.98 -0.54
N THR A 54 18.73 18.04 0.38
CA THR A 54 17.61 17.49 1.15
C THR A 54 17.71 17.90 2.63
N ILE A 55 16.55 18.18 3.24
CA ILE A 55 16.43 18.54 4.66
C ILE A 55 15.57 17.54 5.45
N TYR A 56 14.91 16.61 4.75
CA TYR A 56 14.04 15.60 5.33
C TYR A 56 14.59 14.21 5.03
N ASP A 57 14.71 13.41 6.09
CA ASP A 57 15.12 12.02 6.03
C ASP A 57 13.99 11.13 5.48
N THR A 58 14.36 9.95 4.97
CA THR A 58 13.45 8.98 4.36
C THR A 58 12.35 8.50 5.31
N ASP A 59 12.66 8.32 6.59
CA ASP A 59 11.66 7.95 7.61
C ASP A 59 10.52 8.95 7.71
N THR A 60 10.86 10.24 7.70
CA THR A 60 9.90 11.33 7.85
C THR A 60 8.97 11.39 6.63
N LEU A 61 9.52 11.23 5.43
CA LEU A 61 8.76 11.26 4.18
C LEU A 61 7.83 10.05 4.07
N LEU A 62 8.36 8.85 4.26
CA LEU A 62 7.61 7.60 4.13
C LEU A 62 6.55 7.48 5.23
N TYR A 63 6.88 7.84 6.47
CA TYR A 63 5.92 7.75 7.56
C TYR A 63 4.75 8.70 7.37
N LEU A 64 4.98 9.91 6.83
CA LEU A 64 3.91 10.85 6.51
C LEU A 64 2.95 10.30 5.45
N VAL A 65 3.47 9.60 4.43
CA VAL A 65 2.65 8.90 3.42
C VAL A 65 1.84 7.76 4.05
N ILE A 66 2.43 7.01 4.99
CA ILE A 66 1.71 5.95 5.72
C ILE A 66 0.56 6.56 6.54
N LEU A 67 0.82 7.63 7.28
CA LEU A 67 -0.20 8.32 8.07
C LEU A 67 -1.32 8.90 7.20
N LYS A 68 -0.99 9.49 6.04
CA LYS A 68 -1.98 9.94 5.03
C LYS A 68 -2.96 8.82 4.71
N ASN A 69 -2.45 7.63 4.41
CA ASN A 69 -3.28 6.47 4.05
C ASN A 69 -4.13 5.97 5.22
N ILE A 70 -3.57 5.93 6.44
CA ILE A 70 -4.30 5.54 7.65
C ILE A 70 -5.45 6.51 7.95
N PHE A 71 -5.22 7.81 7.75
CA PHE A 71 -6.22 8.84 7.97
C PHE A 71 -7.22 8.98 6.81
N SER A 72 -7.15 8.10 5.81
CA SER A 72 -8.02 8.12 4.62
C SER A 72 -7.97 9.46 3.87
N LEU A 73 -6.81 10.12 3.86
CA LEU A 73 -6.58 11.31 3.06
C LEU A 73 -6.30 10.86 1.63
N HIS A 74 -7.18 11.19 0.69
CA HIS A 74 -7.15 10.60 -0.65
C HIS A 74 -6.16 11.33 -1.55
N THR A 75 -6.06 12.66 -1.42
CA THR A 75 -5.16 13.46 -2.27
C THR A 75 -3.92 13.94 -1.52
N MET A 76 -2.86 14.25 -2.28
CA MET A 76 -1.65 14.87 -1.76
C MET A 76 -1.87 16.30 -1.26
N ARG A 77 -2.85 17.02 -1.84
CA ARG A 77 -3.25 18.36 -1.38
C ARG A 77 -3.96 18.29 -0.03
N GLU A 78 -4.92 17.38 0.11
CA GLU A 78 -5.59 17.12 1.40
C GLU A 78 -4.58 16.73 2.48
N MET A 79 -3.55 15.94 2.14
CA MET A 79 -2.46 15.62 3.06
C MET A 79 -1.81 16.90 3.59
N ASN A 80 -1.32 17.78 2.72
CA ASN A 80 -0.70 19.04 3.17
C ASN A 80 -1.63 19.87 4.04
N ASP A 81 -2.85 20.14 3.58
CA ASP A 81 -3.80 20.99 4.30
C ASP A 81 -4.15 20.42 5.68
N TRP A 82 -4.33 19.10 5.77
CA TRP A 82 -4.68 18.42 7.02
C TRP A 82 -3.50 18.36 7.99
N PHE A 83 -2.31 18.03 7.51
CA PHE A 83 -1.13 17.95 8.36
C PHE A 83 -0.63 19.33 8.79
N TYR A 84 -0.97 20.42 8.10
CA TYR A 84 -0.59 21.77 8.55
C TYR A 84 -1.33 22.24 9.82
N ASP A 85 -2.28 21.46 10.36
CA ASP A 85 -2.88 21.74 11.66
C ASP A 85 -1.85 21.72 12.81
N GLY A 86 -2.04 22.60 13.80
CA GLY A 86 -0.97 23.05 14.69
C GLY A 86 -0.31 21.97 15.56
N ASN A 87 -0.95 20.81 15.77
CA ASN A 87 -0.40 19.74 16.59
C ASN A 87 0.38 18.68 15.79
N CYS A 88 0.19 18.61 14.47
CA CYS A 88 0.74 17.55 13.63
C CYS A 88 2.25 17.61 13.53
N HIS A 89 2.84 18.81 13.45
CA HIS A 89 4.29 18.99 13.42
C HIS A 89 4.96 18.40 14.68
N ILE A 90 4.50 18.82 15.87
CA ILE A 90 5.01 18.35 17.15
C ILE A 90 4.79 16.82 17.32
N ASN A 91 3.66 16.31 16.84
CA ASN A 91 3.39 14.88 16.90
C ASN A 91 4.33 14.10 15.98
N LEU A 92 4.58 14.59 14.77
CA LEU A 92 5.50 13.96 13.83
C LEU A 92 6.92 13.92 14.39
N GLU A 93 7.42 15.01 15.00
CA GLU A 93 8.72 15.02 15.69
C GLU A 93 8.80 13.95 16.79
N LYS A 94 7.73 13.79 17.58
CA LYS A 94 7.66 12.75 18.62
C LYS A 94 7.64 11.34 18.03
N PHE A 95 7.00 11.16 16.88
CA PHE A 95 6.91 9.86 16.22
C PHE A 95 8.23 9.46 15.56
N THR A 96 8.88 10.38 14.87
CA THR A 96 10.18 10.13 14.22
C THR A 96 11.35 10.15 15.21
N GLY A 97 11.15 10.78 16.37
CA GLY A 97 12.20 10.99 17.37
C GLY A 97 13.23 12.04 16.94
N LYS A 98 12.90 12.86 15.93
CA LYS A 98 13.78 13.87 15.34
C LYS A 98 13.13 15.23 15.40
N LYS A 99 13.96 16.27 15.52
CA LYS A 99 13.50 17.64 15.30
C LYS A 99 13.34 17.88 13.81
N LEU A 100 12.20 18.42 13.41
CA LEU A 100 11.88 18.66 12.01
C LEU A 100 11.83 20.17 11.75
N PRO A 101 12.33 20.66 10.61
CA PRO A 101 12.24 22.08 10.28
C PRO A 101 10.79 22.50 10.04
N ASP A 102 10.02 21.67 9.37
CA ASP A 102 8.57 21.79 9.17
C ASP A 102 8.00 20.42 8.77
N ILE A 103 6.72 20.35 8.41
CA ILE A 103 6.11 19.18 7.76
C ILE A 103 6.51 19.18 6.26
N PRO A 104 7.01 18.06 5.72
CA PRO A 104 7.34 17.97 4.31
C PRO A 104 6.15 18.30 3.41
N HIS A 105 6.36 19.21 2.44
CA HIS A 105 5.37 19.49 1.42
C HIS A 105 5.19 18.25 0.51
N TYR A 106 3.97 18.02 0.02
CA TYR A 106 3.69 16.87 -0.83
C TYR A 106 4.56 16.80 -2.10
N ASP A 107 4.99 17.95 -2.66
CA ASP A 107 5.91 17.98 -3.81
C ASP A 107 7.25 17.31 -3.44
N THR A 108 7.82 17.61 -2.27
CA THR A 108 9.07 16.98 -1.80
C THR A 108 8.94 15.48 -1.62
N ILE A 109 7.75 15.00 -1.21
CA ILE A 109 7.45 13.58 -1.08
C ILE A 109 7.35 12.93 -2.47
N ASN A 110 6.66 13.59 -3.42
CA ASN A 110 6.55 13.09 -4.79
C ASN A 110 7.92 13.01 -5.48
N ASP A 111 8.73 14.06 -5.39
CA ASP A 111 10.08 14.09 -5.96
C ASP A 111 10.94 12.95 -5.41
N PHE A 112 10.77 12.60 -4.12
CA PHE A 112 11.43 11.46 -3.52
C PHE A 112 10.90 10.12 -4.04
N LEU A 113 9.57 9.94 -4.05
CA LEU A 113 8.93 8.68 -4.48
C LEU A 113 9.14 8.39 -5.97
N GLU A 114 9.27 9.41 -6.81
CA GLU A 114 9.47 9.27 -8.26
C GLU A 114 10.79 8.56 -8.60
N VAL A 115 11.83 8.77 -7.79
CA VAL A 115 13.16 8.18 -7.99
C VAL A 115 13.45 7.00 -7.05
N LEU A 116 12.59 6.74 -6.07
CA LEU A 116 12.76 5.64 -5.11
C LEU A 116 12.52 4.30 -5.79
N SER A 117 13.46 3.35 -5.62
CA SER A 117 13.25 1.98 -6.08
C SER A 117 12.07 1.32 -5.35
N PRO A 118 11.11 0.70 -6.05
CA PRO A 118 10.04 -0.07 -5.41
C PRO A 118 10.54 -1.18 -4.47
N ASP A 119 11.71 -1.75 -4.77
CA ASP A 119 12.32 -2.83 -3.98
C ASP A 119 12.57 -2.42 -2.52
N GLU A 120 12.91 -1.14 -2.27
CA GLU A 120 13.14 -0.61 -0.92
C GLU A 120 11.87 -0.69 -0.05
N LEU A 121 10.71 -0.44 -0.64
CA LEU A 121 9.42 -0.53 0.05
C LEU A 121 8.96 -1.98 0.20
N ASP A 122 9.25 -2.81 -0.80
CA ASP A 122 8.95 -4.24 -0.77
C ASP A 122 9.69 -4.95 0.35
N GLU A 123 10.96 -4.62 0.60
CA GLU A 123 11.72 -5.14 1.74
C GLU A 123 11.06 -4.81 3.08
N ILE A 124 10.63 -3.55 3.27
CA ILE A 124 9.95 -3.11 4.49
C ILE A 124 8.66 -3.93 4.69
N ARG A 125 7.85 -4.06 3.63
CA ARG A 125 6.60 -4.84 3.67
C ARG A 125 6.88 -6.29 4.05
N VAL A 126 7.86 -6.93 3.43
CA VAL A 126 8.23 -8.34 3.71
C VAL A 126 8.66 -8.51 5.16
N GLU A 127 9.43 -7.58 5.71
CA GLU A 127 9.84 -7.62 7.13
C GLU A 127 8.65 -7.47 8.07
N MET A 128 7.74 -6.53 7.80
CA MET A 128 6.51 -6.39 8.56
C MET A 128 5.70 -7.69 8.55
N ILE A 129 5.54 -8.34 7.39
CA ILE A 129 4.83 -9.61 7.28
C ILE A 129 5.53 -10.72 8.08
N LYS A 130 6.86 -10.83 7.98
CA LYS A 130 7.66 -11.78 8.76
C LYS A 130 7.45 -11.57 10.26
N GLN A 131 7.39 -10.32 10.71
CA GLN A 131 7.13 -9.99 12.10
C GLN A 131 5.71 -10.41 12.55
N LEU A 132 4.69 -10.16 11.75
CA LEU A 132 3.32 -10.61 12.02
C LEU A 132 3.24 -12.13 12.15
N ILE A 133 3.87 -12.87 11.25
CA ILE A 133 3.92 -14.35 11.28
C ILE A 133 4.64 -14.85 12.54
N ARG A 134 5.77 -14.22 12.92
CA ARG A 134 6.56 -14.59 14.10
C ARG A 134 5.87 -14.29 15.43
N SER A 135 5.01 -13.27 15.48
CA SER A 135 4.29 -12.86 16.69
C SER A 135 3.36 -13.94 17.27
N LYS A 136 2.97 -14.94 16.45
CA LYS A 136 2.00 -15.99 16.77
C LYS A 136 0.56 -15.52 17.01
N ASN A 137 0.30 -14.21 16.96
CA ASN A 137 -1.03 -13.63 17.17
C ASN A 137 -2.08 -14.16 16.17
N PHE A 138 -1.64 -14.56 14.97
CA PHE A 138 -2.51 -15.02 13.88
C PHE A 138 -2.48 -16.53 13.66
N TYR A 139 -1.90 -17.31 14.59
CA TYR A 139 -1.86 -18.77 14.45
C TYR A 139 -3.23 -19.46 14.32
N PRO A 140 -4.33 -18.95 14.90
CA PRO A 140 -5.67 -19.51 14.67
C PRO A 140 -6.14 -19.47 13.20
N ALA A 141 -5.57 -18.61 12.35
CA ALA A 141 -5.94 -18.53 10.93
C ALA A 141 -5.29 -19.60 10.04
N ARG A 142 -4.40 -20.42 10.61
CA ARG A 142 -3.73 -21.50 9.88
C ARG A 142 -4.66 -22.70 9.70
N LEU A 143 -4.51 -23.36 8.56
CA LEU A 143 -5.18 -24.63 8.30
C LEU A 143 -4.67 -25.74 9.23
N PRO A 144 -5.42 -26.84 9.40
CA PRO A 144 -4.90 -28.06 10.03
C PRO A 144 -3.55 -28.45 9.43
N GLY A 145 -2.56 -28.73 10.28
CA GLY A 145 -1.17 -28.93 9.85
C GLY A 145 -0.29 -27.67 9.89
N GLY A 146 -0.84 -26.52 10.30
CA GLY A 146 -0.05 -25.30 10.55
C GLY A 146 0.32 -24.52 9.29
N GLN A 147 -0.38 -24.76 8.18
CA GLN A 147 -0.16 -24.09 6.90
C GLN A 147 -0.90 -22.75 6.85
N TRP A 148 -0.26 -21.73 6.29
CA TRP A 148 -0.89 -20.44 6.01
C TRP A 148 -1.71 -20.51 4.72
N ILE A 149 -2.77 -19.71 4.65
CA ILE A 149 -3.60 -19.58 3.45
C ILE A 149 -3.06 -18.42 2.63
N LEU A 150 -2.61 -18.72 1.41
CA LEU A 150 -2.22 -17.74 0.41
C LEU A 150 -3.26 -17.73 -0.72
N ILE A 151 -3.72 -16.55 -1.09
CA ILE A 151 -4.62 -16.33 -2.23
C ILE A 151 -3.80 -15.65 -3.32
N MET A 152 -3.88 -16.18 -4.54
CA MET A 152 -3.25 -15.58 -5.72
C MET A 152 -4.33 -15.35 -6.77
N ASP A 153 -4.50 -14.11 -7.19
CA ASP A 153 -5.54 -13.74 -8.15
C ASP A 153 -5.08 -12.64 -9.12
N GLY A 154 -5.54 -12.73 -10.36
CA GLY A 154 -5.21 -11.79 -11.42
C GLY A 154 -6.16 -10.60 -11.42
N THR A 155 -5.62 -9.38 -11.33
CA THR A 155 -6.39 -8.13 -11.36
C THR A 155 -6.00 -7.30 -12.59
N GLY A 156 -7.00 -6.86 -13.36
CA GLY A 156 -6.79 -5.91 -14.46
C GLY A 156 -6.65 -4.48 -13.94
N LEU A 157 -5.56 -3.80 -14.29
CA LEU A 157 -5.30 -2.41 -13.91
C LEU A 157 -5.93 -1.43 -14.90
N HIS A 158 -5.59 -1.58 -16.18
CA HIS A 158 -5.98 -0.64 -17.23
C HIS A 158 -6.29 -1.37 -18.54
N HIS A 159 -7.15 -0.76 -19.34
CA HIS A 159 -7.53 -1.23 -20.67
C HIS A 159 -7.46 -0.05 -21.64
N PHE A 160 -6.96 -0.31 -22.85
CA PHE A 160 -6.71 0.70 -23.87
C PHE A 160 -7.18 0.21 -25.25
N GLU A 161 -7.64 1.14 -26.07
CA GLU A 161 -7.98 0.85 -27.48
C GLU A 161 -6.75 0.92 -28.39
N GLU A 162 -5.79 1.76 -28.03
CA GLU A 162 -4.49 1.90 -28.68
C GLU A 162 -3.39 1.42 -27.73
N ARG A 163 -2.25 1.02 -28.28
CA ARG A 163 -1.17 0.45 -27.48
C ARG A 163 -0.54 1.53 -26.60
N HIS A 164 -0.41 1.24 -25.29
CA HIS A 164 0.24 2.12 -24.33
C HIS A 164 1.76 1.91 -24.24
N CYS A 165 2.22 0.65 -24.19
CA CYS A 165 3.66 0.32 -24.17
C CYS A 165 3.95 -1.10 -24.71
N GLU A 166 5.23 -1.47 -24.80
CA GLU A 166 5.68 -2.79 -25.28
C GLU A 166 5.16 -3.95 -24.42
N ASN A 167 4.99 -3.71 -23.12
CA ASN A 167 4.60 -4.71 -22.13
C ASN A 167 3.12 -5.09 -22.13
N CYS A 168 2.27 -4.38 -22.90
CA CYS A 168 0.83 -4.61 -22.94
C CYS A 168 0.47 -6.05 -23.34
N LEU A 169 -0.51 -6.63 -22.63
CA LEU A 169 -1.28 -7.78 -23.12
C LEU A 169 -2.21 -7.33 -24.24
N VAL A 170 -2.44 -8.19 -25.23
CA VAL A 170 -3.19 -7.91 -26.45
C VAL A 170 -4.32 -8.91 -26.62
N ARG A 171 -5.58 -8.46 -26.60
CA ARG A 171 -6.72 -9.33 -26.89
C ARG A 171 -7.38 -8.91 -28.20
N GLU A 172 -7.52 -9.85 -29.12
CA GLU A 172 -8.41 -9.64 -30.28
C GLU A 172 -9.85 -9.90 -29.86
N ILE A 173 -10.71 -8.89 -30.04
CA ILE A 173 -12.15 -8.99 -29.86
C ILE A 173 -12.83 -8.79 -31.21
N ILE A 174 -13.94 -9.50 -31.42
CA ILE A 174 -14.83 -9.26 -32.55
C ILE A 174 -15.93 -8.34 -32.02
N ASP A 175 -16.09 -7.18 -32.65
CA ASP A 175 -17.17 -6.26 -32.28
C ASP A 175 -18.54 -6.79 -32.73
N LYS A 176 -19.60 -6.07 -32.37
CA LYS A 176 -20.98 -6.43 -32.73
C LYS A 176 -21.24 -6.42 -34.24
N GLU A 177 -20.36 -5.79 -35.01
CA GLU A 177 -20.43 -5.63 -36.46
C GLU A 177 -19.56 -6.67 -37.19
N GLY A 178 -18.90 -7.57 -36.46
CA GLY A 178 -18.04 -8.62 -37.00
C GLY A 178 -16.61 -8.16 -37.32
N LYS A 179 -16.23 -6.93 -36.98
CA LYS A 179 -14.89 -6.40 -37.21
C LYS A 179 -13.95 -6.80 -36.08
N LYS A 180 -12.73 -7.20 -36.43
CA LYS A 180 -11.67 -7.48 -35.48
C LYS A 180 -11.09 -6.17 -34.92
N LYS A 181 -11.09 -6.02 -33.60
CA LYS A 181 -10.44 -4.93 -32.88
C LYS A 181 -9.43 -5.53 -31.89
N LYS A 182 -8.29 -4.86 -31.72
CA LYS A 182 -7.31 -5.19 -30.66
C LYS A 182 -7.61 -4.33 -29.44
N VAL A 183 -7.55 -4.94 -28.26
CA VAL A 183 -7.61 -4.26 -26.97
C VAL A 183 -6.32 -4.57 -26.23
N TYR A 184 -5.74 -3.54 -25.63
CA TYR A 184 -4.52 -3.66 -24.86
C TYR A 184 -4.85 -3.57 -23.37
N SER A 185 -4.19 -4.36 -22.53
CA SER A 185 -4.41 -4.30 -21.09
C SER A 185 -3.16 -4.57 -20.28
N HIS A 186 -3.13 -4.01 -19.08
CA HIS A 186 -2.14 -4.31 -18.04
C HIS A 186 -2.83 -5.07 -16.92
N HIS A 187 -2.26 -6.20 -16.54
CA HIS A 187 -2.74 -7.02 -15.45
C HIS A 187 -1.61 -7.25 -14.45
N VAL A 188 -1.99 -7.48 -13.20
CA VAL A 188 -1.08 -7.91 -12.14
C VAL A 188 -1.63 -9.16 -11.50
N LEU A 189 -0.74 -10.04 -11.09
CA LEU A 189 -1.02 -11.12 -10.17
C LEU A 189 -0.71 -10.66 -8.75
N GLU A 190 -1.69 -10.75 -7.88
CA GLU A 190 -1.59 -10.30 -6.50
C GLU A 190 -1.60 -11.51 -5.57
N ALA A 191 -0.55 -11.64 -4.73
CA ALA A 191 -0.50 -12.63 -3.66
C ALA A 191 -0.93 -11.98 -2.34
N LYS A 192 -1.90 -12.60 -1.65
CA LYS A 192 -2.43 -12.12 -0.37
C LYS A 192 -2.40 -13.20 0.70
N LEU A 193 -1.90 -12.86 1.88
CA LEU A 193 -1.86 -13.72 3.06
C LEU A 193 -3.11 -13.49 3.91
N VAL A 194 -3.82 -14.55 4.25
CA VAL A 194 -4.98 -14.50 5.16
C VAL A 194 -4.50 -14.71 6.59
N LEU A 195 -4.71 -13.70 7.44
CA LEU A 195 -4.35 -13.72 8.86
C LEU A 195 -5.56 -13.78 9.80
N ALA A 196 -6.74 -13.44 9.32
CA ALA A 196 -8.06 -13.63 9.95
C ALA A 196 -9.16 -13.33 8.92
N ASP A 197 -10.43 -13.58 9.25
CA ASP A 197 -11.58 -13.34 8.36
C ASP A 197 -11.59 -11.95 7.71
N ASN A 198 -11.17 -10.91 8.45
CA ASN A 198 -11.12 -9.52 7.98
C ASN A 198 -9.70 -8.96 7.93
N ILE A 199 -8.67 -9.81 7.98
CA ILE A 199 -7.27 -9.38 7.94
C ILE A 199 -6.58 -10.14 6.82
N ILE A 200 -6.60 -9.53 5.64
CA ILE A 200 -5.97 -10.03 4.42
C ILE A 200 -4.93 -9.01 4.00
N ILE A 201 -3.67 -9.42 3.94
CA ILE A 201 -2.56 -8.51 3.65
C ILE A 201 -1.89 -8.87 2.33
N SER A 202 -1.53 -7.86 1.55
CA SER A 202 -0.75 -8.05 0.32
C SER A 202 0.66 -8.52 0.65
N LEU A 203 1.04 -9.67 0.12
CA LEU A 203 2.37 -10.26 0.26
C LEU A 203 3.31 -9.76 -0.84
N GLY A 204 2.79 -9.69 -2.07
CA GLY A 204 3.54 -9.24 -3.23
C GLY A 204 2.65 -9.14 -4.46
N THR A 205 3.15 -8.41 -5.44
CA THR A 205 2.47 -8.13 -6.71
C THR A 205 3.46 -8.43 -7.83
N GLU A 206 2.99 -9.03 -8.91
CA GLU A 206 3.80 -9.29 -10.09
C GLU A 206 3.02 -8.91 -11.35
N PHE A 207 3.66 -8.17 -12.26
CA PHE A 207 3.02 -7.84 -13.53
C PHE A 207 2.83 -9.10 -14.38
N ILE A 208 1.65 -9.20 -15.00
CA ILE A 208 1.38 -10.16 -16.09
C ILE A 208 1.55 -9.36 -17.37
N GLU A 209 2.74 -9.46 -17.94
CA GLU A 209 3.16 -8.58 -19.02
C GLU A 209 4.07 -9.30 -20.01
N ASN A 210 4.03 -8.83 -21.25
CA ASN A 210 4.82 -9.40 -22.33
C ASN A 210 6.23 -8.80 -22.31
N GLU A 211 7.27 -9.62 -22.37
CA GLU A 211 8.65 -9.13 -22.38
C GLU A 211 9.00 -8.31 -23.64
N LYS A 212 8.26 -8.53 -24.73
CA LYS A 212 8.45 -7.90 -26.04
C LYS A 212 7.13 -7.79 -26.80
N GLU A 213 7.13 -6.96 -27.83
CA GLU A 213 5.98 -6.74 -28.70
C GLU A 213 5.54 -7.97 -29.50
N ASP A 214 6.47 -8.61 -30.19
CA ASP A 214 6.17 -9.72 -31.11
C ASP A 214 6.43 -11.07 -30.46
N ILE A 215 5.52 -11.45 -29.57
CA ILE A 215 5.55 -12.75 -28.90
C ILE A 215 4.43 -13.65 -29.41
N SER A 216 4.76 -14.92 -29.64
CA SER A 216 3.80 -15.92 -30.13
C SER A 216 2.80 -16.36 -29.05
N LYS A 217 3.17 -16.22 -27.78
CA LYS A 217 2.35 -16.58 -26.62
C LYS A 217 2.49 -15.53 -25.54
N GLN A 218 1.36 -14.92 -25.18
CA GLN A 218 1.28 -13.92 -24.13
C GLN A 218 1.54 -14.49 -22.76
N ASP A 219 2.00 -13.60 -21.89
CA ASP A 219 2.19 -13.94 -20.49
C ASP A 219 0.85 -14.26 -19.81
N CYS A 220 0.92 -14.98 -18.70
CA CYS A 220 -0.26 -15.43 -17.98
C CYS A 220 -0.04 -15.49 -16.47
N GLU A 221 -1.13 -15.67 -15.74
CA GLU A 221 -1.15 -15.77 -14.28
C GLU A 221 -0.20 -16.86 -13.77
N ILE A 222 -0.09 -17.99 -14.47
CA ILE A 222 0.77 -19.11 -14.07
C ILE A 222 2.25 -18.73 -14.12
N ASN A 223 2.68 -17.99 -15.14
CA ASN A 223 4.07 -17.57 -15.28
C ASN A 223 4.40 -16.47 -14.28
N ALA A 224 3.52 -15.47 -14.12
CA ALA A 224 3.63 -14.47 -13.08
C ALA A 224 3.68 -15.11 -11.68
N ALA A 225 2.90 -16.16 -11.43
CA ALA A 225 2.93 -16.89 -10.17
C ALA A 225 4.29 -17.52 -9.90
N LYS A 226 4.92 -18.12 -10.93
CA LYS A 226 6.27 -18.69 -10.79
C LYS A 226 7.30 -17.62 -10.45
N ARG A 227 7.30 -16.49 -11.17
CA ARG A 227 8.20 -15.36 -10.88
C ARG A 227 7.99 -14.82 -9.46
N LEU A 228 6.74 -14.67 -9.04
CA LEU A 228 6.41 -14.18 -7.70
C LEU A 228 6.82 -15.17 -6.59
N MET A 229 6.74 -16.48 -6.84
CA MET A 229 7.17 -17.51 -5.87
C MET A 229 8.69 -17.66 -5.73
N GLU A 230 9.46 -17.18 -6.72
CA GLU A 230 10.93 -17.20 -6.68
C GLU A 230 11.53 -16.08 -5.82
N ARG A 231 10.75 -15.03 -5.52
CA ARG A 231 11.12 -13.91 -4.64
C ARG A 231 10.92 -14.26 -3.16
#